data_AF-A0A1Q2MCT8-F1
#
_entry.id   AF-A0A1Q2MCT8-F1
#
_cell.length_a   1.000
_cell.length_b   1.000
_cell.length_c   1.000
_cell.angle_alpha   90.00
_cell.angle_beta   90.00
_cell.angle_gamma   90.00
#
_symmetry.space_group_name_H-M   'P 1'
#
loop_
_entity.id
_entity.type
_entity.pdbx_description
1 polymer ?
#
loop_
_entity_poly.entity_id
_entity_poly.type
_entity_poly.pdbx_seq_one_letter_code
_entity_poly.pdbx_strand_id
1 'polypeptide(L)'
;MKQCEMRKCVLVSILVMLITSVTYGAIGGWMYWDGEGSDDLWTTDANWRRTDGAYPDNTPPNADCNVSLGYFSTYSPAYAQITEGMNITIYGFSIGNRGQGTLDMTGGTLNTHYINNTQSDTSATAVLNLYGGTINVTTSIGVARDGTGTINVEGGTINCNLVMFALNSTGVGTINLNGGELVVDYDTENPDQNNLQIRDGSKFVISDGVLRYNTGGLLTVADFEAFADAGKILADTSVDPLNEISIDTVGDYIVVTAVPEPATMLLLGLGGLVLRKRR
;
A
#
# COMPACT_ATOMS: atom_id res chain seq x y z
N MET A 1 50.01 -15.73 -25.94
CA MET A 1 49.93 -16.11 -24.51
C MET A 1 48.92 -15.29 -23.67
N LYS A 2 48.07 -14.41 -24.22
CA LYS A 2 47.09 -13.63 -23.43
C LYS A 2 45.64 -14.17 -23.43
N GLN A 3 45.37 -15.26 -24.14
CA GLN A 3 44.01 -15.78 -24.32
C GLN A 3 43.61 -16.88 -23.32
N CYS A 4 44.56 -17.35 -22.48
CA CYS A 4 44.34 -18.46 -21.55
C CYS A 4 43.79 -18.02 -20.18
N GLU A 5 44.00 -16.77 -19.77
CA GLU A 5 43.59 -16.30 -18.43
C GLU A 5 42.13 -15.84 -18.36
N MET A 6 41.55 -15.38 -19.47
CA MET A 6 40.15 -14.94 -19.51
C MET A 6 39.15 -16.08 -19.28
N ARG A 7 39.53 -17.33 -19.58
CA ARG A 7 38.66 -18.50 -19.39
C ARG A 7 38.54 -18.94 -17.93
N LYS A 8 39.50 -18.58 -17.07
CA LYS A 8 39.47 -18.94 -15.65
C LYS A 8 38.63 -17.95 -14.83
N CYS A 9 38.62 -16.66 -15.20
CA CYS A 9 37.78 -15.68 -14.51
C CYS A 9 36.28 -15.88 -14.78
N VAL A 10 35.88 -16.25 -16.00
CA VAL A 10 34.45 -16.47 -16.33
C VAL A 10 33.86 -17.70 -15.61
N LEU A 11 34.64 -18.75 -15.39
CA LEU A 11 34.17 -19.97 -14.71
C LEU A 11 34.03 -19.78 -13.19
N VAL A 12 34.84 -18.92 -12.56
CA VAL A 12 34.71 -18.61 -11.13
C VAL A 12 33.49 -17.71 -10.86
N SER A 13 33.16 -16.79 -11.77
CA SER A 13 31.97 -15.93 -11.63
C SER A 13 30.65 -16.70 -11.73
N ILE A 14 30.58 -17.73 -12.59
CA ILE A 14 29.38 -18.59 -12.72
C ILE A 14 29.24 -19.50 -11.49
N LEU A 15 30.36 -19.97 -10.91
CA LEU A 15 30.33 -20.80 -9.71
C LEU A 15 29.92 -19.99 -8.45
N VAL A 16 30.29 -18.71 -8.37
CA VAL A 16 29.89 -17.82 -7.26
C VAL A 16 28.41 -17.41 -7.36
N MET A 17 27.86 -17.21 -8.56
CA MET A 17 26.42 -16.96 -8.73
C MET A 17 25.54 -18.18 -8.42
N LEU A 18 26.04 -19.40 -8.61
CA LEU A 18 25.27 -20.62 -8.26
C LEU A 18 25.19 -20.87 -6.73
N ILE A 19 26.15 -20.34 -5.95
CA ILE A 19 26.26 -20.61 -4.51
C ILE A 19 25.46 -19.60 -3.67
N THR A 20 25.03 -18.48 -4.24
CA THR A 20 24.07 -17.55 -3.60
C THR A 20 22.63 -17.79 -4.04
N SER A 21 22.28 -19.02 -4.41
CA SER A 21 20.88 -19.45 -4.26
C SER A 21 20.62 -19.54 -2.77
N VAL A 22 20.32 -18.38 -2.17
CA VAL A 22 19.73 -18.30 -0.84
C VAL A 22 18.58 -19.28 -0.89
N THR A 23 18.68 -20.34 -0.11
CA THR A 23 17.59 -21.29 0.08
C THR A 23 16.51 -20.53 0.83
N TYR A 24 15.74 -19.73 0.09
CA TYR A 24 14.43 -19.32 0.55
C TYR A 24 13.72 -20.64 0.81
N GLY A 25 13.56 -20.97 2.10
CA GLY A 25 12.74 -22.10 2.52
C GLY A 25 11.43 -22.02 1.75
N ALA A 26 10.89 -23.17 1.32
CA ALA A 26 9.64 -23.21 0.58
C ALA A 26 8.65 -22.26 1.23
N ILE A 27 8.27 -21.19 0.51
CA ILE A 27 7.39 -20.16 1.06
C ILE A 27 6.15 -20.90 1.55
N GLY A 28 5.83 -20.73 2.83
CA GLY A 28 4.71 -21.42 3.44
C GLY A 28 3.46 -21.22 2.60
N GLY A 29 2.70 -22.30 2.37
CA GLY A 29 1.46 -22.23 1.61
C GLY A 29 0.50 -21.16 2.13
N TRP A 30 -0.45 -20.79 1.29
CA TRP A 30 -1.42 -19.75 1.61
C TRP A 30 -2.25 -20.10 2.85
N MET A 31 -2.32 -19.16 3.79
CA MET A 31 -3.35 -19.12 4.83
C MET A 31 -4.50 -18.27 4.32
N TYR A 32 -5.72 -18.64 4.68
CA TYR A 32 -6.91 -17.87 4.33
C TYR A 32 -7.80 -17.68 5.53
N TRP A 33 -8.49 -16.55 5.52
CA TRP A 33 -9.48 -16.19 6.52
C TRP A 33 -10.81 -16.84 6.19
N ASP A 34 -11.38 -17.56 7.14
CA ASP A 34 -12.74 -18.11 7.05
C ASP A 34 -13.71 -17.50 8.07
N GLY A 35 -13.19 -16.80 9.08
CA GLY A 35 -14.01 -16.07 10.07
C GLY A 35 -14.86 -16.97 10.96
N GLU A 36 -14.49 -18.25 11.15
CA GLU A 36 -15.24 -19.16 12.02
C GLU A 36 -15.01 -18.94 13.53
N GLY A 37 -14.09 -18.04 13.90
CA GLY A 37 -13.82 -17.67 15.28
C GLY A 37 -14.96 -16.88 15.94
N SER A 38 -14.80 -16.62 17.23
CA SER A 38 -15.80 -15.88 18.01
C SER A 38 -15.78 -14.36 17.80
N ASP A 39 -14.76 -13.86 17.11
CA ASP A 39 -14.54 -12.45 16.81
C ASP A 39 -13.85 -12.29 15.46
N ASP A 40 -13.69 -11.05 15.01
CA ASP A 40 -13.03 -10.71 13.75
C ASP A 40 -11.55 -10.35 13.94
N LEU A 41 -10.95 -10.65 15.10
CA LEU A 41 -9.58 -10.24 15.41
C LEU A 41 -8.57 -11.11 14.65
N TRP A 42 -7.56 -10.46 14.05
CA TRP A 42 -6.47 -11.13 13.33
C TRP A 42 -5.80 -12.22 14.17
N THR A 43 -5.66 -11.99 15.46
CA THR A 43 -4.96 -12.88 16.40
C THR A 43 -5.78 -14.07 16.84
N THR A 44 -7.04 -14.18 16.46
CA THR A 44 -7.90 -15.31 16.84
C THR A 44 -7.62 -16.48 15.91
N ASP A 45 -6.92 -17.48 16.45
CA ASP A 45 -6.56 -18.75 15.84
C ASP A 45 -7.68 -19.33 14.96
N ALA A 46 -8.90 -19.40 15.50
CA ALA A 46 -10.06 -20.02 14.87
C ALA A 46 -10.54 -19.32 13.58
N ASN A 47 -10.02 -18.14 13.23
CA ASN A 47 -10.34 -17.43 11.98
C ASN A 47 -9.46 -17.86 10.78
N TRP A 48 -8.44 -18.69 11.02
CA TRP A 48 -7.44 -19.01 10.01
C TRP A 48 -7.41 -20.49 9.64
N ARG A 49 -7.32 -20.75 8.34
CA ARG A 49 -7.23 -22.08 7.76
C ARG A 49 -6.05 -22.20 6.81
N ARG A 50 -5.59 -23.43 6.60
CA ARG A 50 -4.60 -23.78 5.57
C ARG A 50 -5.06 -24.96 4.75
N THR A 51 -4.53 -25.06 3.53
CA THR A 51 -4.76 -26.22 2.66
C THR A 51 -3.53 -27.12 2.52
N ASP A 52 -2.35 -26.69 3.02
CA ASP A 52 -1.07 -27.36 2.75
C ASP A 52 -0.66 -28.38 3.82
N GLY A 53 -1.37 -28.45 4.95
CA GLY A 53 -1.10 -29.39 6.04
C GLY A 53 0.24 -29.19 6.75
N ALA A 54 0.99 -28.14 6.42
CA ALA A 54 2.34 -27.89 6.96
C ALA A 54 2.33 -27.17 8.31
N TYR A 55 1.21 -26.52 8.66
CA TYR A 55 0.97 -25.87 9.94
C TYR A 55 -0.39 -26.31 10.50
N PRO A 56 -0.61 -26.26 11.82
CA PRO A 56 -1.90 -26.57 12.38
C PRO A 56 -2.94 -25.58 11.88
N ASP A 57 -4.08 -26.11 11.41
CA ASP A 57 -5.30 -25.31 11.26
C ASP A 57 -5.63 -24.66 12.60
N ASN A 58 -6.24 -23.48 12.54
CA ASN A 58 -6.48 -22.63 13.70
C ASN A 58 -5.19 -22.15 14.35
N THR A 59 -4.34 -21.46 13.58
CA THR A 59 -3.22 -20.68 14.14
C THR A 59 -3.10 -19.35 13.41
N PRO A 60 -2.74 -18.24 14.09
CA PRO A 60 -2.56 -16.97 13.43
C PRO A 60 -1.34 -17.01 12.50
N PRO A 61 -1.38 -16.33 11.35
CA PRO A 61 -0.27 -16.29 10.44
C PRO A 61 0.99 -15.67 11.06
N ASN A 62 2.15 -16.12 10.59
CA ASN A 62 3.46 -15.63 10.99
C ASN A 62 4.27 -15.16 9.77
N ALA A 63 5.53 -14.79 10.00
CA ALA A 63 6.41 -14.17 9.01
C ALA A 63 6.63 -14.99 7.73
N ASP A 64 6.40 -16.31 7.76
CA ASP A 64 6.59 -17.20 6.60
C ASP A 64 5.32 -17.42 5.78
N CYS A 65 4.21 -16.77 6.17
CA CYS A 65 2.89 -17.03 5.61
C CYS A 65 2.51 -15.97 4.56
N ASN A 66 2.04 -16.44 3.40
CA ASN A 66 1.14 -15.63 2.57
C ASN A 66 -0.27 -15.77 3.11
N VAL A 67 -0.99 -14.68 3.26
CA VAL A 67 -2.32 -14.68 3.84
C VAL A 67 -3.31 -14.02 2.91
N SER A 68 -4.57 -14.46 2.95
CA SER A 68 -5.60 -13.88 2.12
C SER A 68 -6.95 -13.75 2.83
N LEU A 69 -7.53 -12.55 2.75
CA LEU A 69 -8.96 -12.32 3.01
C LEU A 69 -9.72 -12.49 1.69
N GLY A 70 -10.79 -13.29 1.68
CA GLY A 70 -11.57 -13.53 0.46
C GLY A 70 -10.78 -14.35 -0.57
N TYR A 71 -9.99 -15.33 -0.10
CA TYR A 71 -9.22 -16.24 -0.97
C TYR A 71 -10.13 -17.07 -1.87
N PHE A 72 -11.24 -17.54 -1.32
CA PHE A 72 -12.30 -18.27 -2.02
C PHE A 72 -13.60 -17.47 -1.96
N SER A 73 -14.41 -17.55 -3.02
CA SER A 73 -15.75 -16.94 -3.04
C SER A 73 -16.68 -17.50 -1.97
N THR A 74 -16.46 -18.76 -1.54
CA THR A 74 -17.22 -19.38 -0.44
C THR A 74 -17.01 -18.70 0.91
N TYR A 75 -15.84 -18.10 1.15
CA TYR A 75 -15.52 -17.40 2.39
C TYR A 75 -15.56 -15.88 2.17
N SER A 76 -16.52 -15.45 1.36
CA SER A 76 -16.74 -14.05 1.02
C SER A 76 -18.14 -13.61 1.45
N PRO A 77 -18.30 -12.42 2.06
CA PRO A 77 -17.25 -11.46 2.41
C PRO A 77 -16.37 -11.93 3.58
N ALA A 78 -15.06 -11.69 3.48
CA ALA A 78 -14.11 -11.89 4.58
C ALA A 78 -13.82 -10.56 5.26
N TYR A 79 -13.83 -10.54 6.59
CA TYR A 79 -13.59 -9.34 7.40
C TYR A 79 -12.62 -9.65 8.52
N ALA A 80 -11.55 -8.86 8.65
CA ALA A 80 -10.57 -9.00 9.71
C ALA A 80 -10.25 -7.64 10.33
N GLN A 81 -9.85 -7.65 11.61
CA GLN A 81 -9.49 -6.47 12.38
C GLN A 81 -8.08 -6.59 12.96
N ILE A 82 -7.31 -5.50 12.85
CA ILE A 82 -6.07 -5.29 13.60
C ILE A 82 -6.27 -4.09 14.53
N THR A 83 -6.05 -4.27 15.83
CA THR A 83 -6.28 -3.22 16.83
C THR A 83 -4.98 -2.81 17.52
N GLU A 84 -5.07 -1.79 18.36
CA GLU A 84 -3.95 -1.34 19.20
C GLU A 84 -3.32 -2.50 19.99
N GLY A 85 -1.97 -2.48 20.09
CA GLY A 85 -1.18 -3.49 20.78
C GLY A 85 -0.83 -4.73 19.95
N MET A 86 -1.45 -4.93 18.79
CA MET A 86 -1.09 -6.02 17.88
C MET A 86 0.18 -5.68 17.09
N ASN A 87 1.08 -6.65 16.94
CA ASN A 87 2.26 -6.56 16.10
C ASN A 87 2.35 -7.80 15.21
N ILE A 88 1.85 -7.67 13.99
CA ILE A 88 1.71 -8.75 13.02
C ILE A 88 2.88 -8.69 12.05
N THR A 89 3.50 -9.84 11.78
CA THR A 89 4.48 -9.99 10.71
C THR A 89 4.10 -11.18 9.87
N ILE A 90 3.95 -10.95 8.56
CA ILE A 90 3.61 -11.96 7.55
C ILE A 90 4.49 -11.78 6.32
N TYR A 91 4.52 -12.77 5.42
CA TYR A 91 5.27 -12.63 4.18
C TYR A 91 4.49 -11.83 3.15
N GLY A 92 3.29 -12.27 2.77
CA GLY A 92 2.52 -11.61 1.73
C GLY A 92 1.06 -11.48 2.12
N PHE A 93 0.41 -10.42 1.67
CA PHE A 93 -0.98 -10.18 2.02
C PHE A 93 -1.85 -9.90 0.79
N SER A 94 -2.95 -10.64 0.65
CA SER A 94 -3.99 -10.32 -0.33
C SER A 94 -5.32 -10.05 0.35
N ILE A 95 -5.97 -8.94 -0.02
CA ILE A 95 -7.34 -8.63 0.38
C ILE A 95 -8.21 -8.80 -0.86
N GLY A 96 -9.31 -9.53 -0.78
CA GLY A 96 -10.21 -9.75 -1.90
C GLY A 96 -9.55 -10.46 -3.09
N ASN A 97 -8.97 -11.64 -2.89
CA ASN A 97 -8.24 -12.33 -3.96
C ASN A 97 -9.17 -12.80 -5.10
N ARG A 98 -10.20 -13.60 -4.75
CA ARG A 98 -11.22 -14.14 -5.68
C ARG A 98 -12.65 -13.82 -5.24
N GLY A 99 -12.78 -12.98 -4.23
CA GLY A 99 -14.04 -12.55 -3.65
C GLY A 99 -13.88 -11.18 -3.02
N GLN A 100 -14.74 -10.89 -2.06
CA GLN A 100 -14.74 -9.67 -1.28
C GLN A 100 -13.94 -9.86 0.02
N GLY A 101 -13.03 -8.93 0.31
CA GLY A 101 -12.27 -8.90 1.55
C GLY A 101 -12.18 -7.48 2.12
N THR A 102 -12.23 -7.37 3.44
CA THR A 102 -12.08 -6.10 4.15
C THR A 102 -11.14 -6.27 5.34
N LEU A 103 -10.15 -5.40 5.45
CA LEU A 103 -9.31 -5.25 6.64
C LEU A 103 -9.58 -3.88 7.26
N ASP A 104 -9.92 -3.86 8.55
CA ASP A 104 -9.94 -2.65 9.36
C ASP A 104 -8.76 -2.65 10.33
N MET A 105 -7.99 -1.57 10.32
CA MET A 105 -6.86 -1.39 11.23
C MET A 105 -7.02 -0.09 12.02
N THR A 106 -7.31 -0.22 13.32
CA THR A 106 -7.51 0.92 14.24
C THR A 106 -6.26 1.28 15.04
N GLY A 107 -5.25 0.42 15.01
CA GLY A 107 -3.97 0.60 15.69
C GLY A 107 -3.01 -0.55 15.38
N GLY A 108 -1.93 -0.66 16.16
CA GLY A 108 -0.96 -1.75 16.02
C GLY A 108 0.01 -1.57 14.84
N THR A 109 0.72 -2.65 14.52
CA THR A 109 1.70 -2.70 13.43
C THR A 109 1.48 -3.93 12.56
N LEU A 110 1.46 -3.75 11.25
CA LEU A 110 1.48 -4.83 10.26
C LEU A 110 2.75 -4.73 9.42
N ASN A 111 3.62 -5.73 9.51
CA ASN A 111 4.82 -5.85 8.68
C ASN A 111 4.58 -6.94 7.63
N THR A 112 4.77 -6.60 6.35
CA THR A 112 4.59 -7.53 5.24
C THR A 112 5.59 -7.26 4.13
N HIS A 113 5.86 -8.26 3.29
CA HIS A 113 6.68 -8.09 2.11
C HIS A 113 5.95 -7.33 1.01
N TYR A 114 4.69 -7.68 0.77
CA TYR A 114 3.84 -7.03 -0.22
C TYR A 114 2.36 -7.07 0.20
N ILE A 115 1.57 -6.17 -0.40
CA ILE A 115 0.10 -6.16 -0.30
C ILE A 115 -0.50 -6.18 -1.71
N ASN A 116 -1.50 -7.03 -1.94
CA ASN A 116 -2.35 -7.01 -3.12
C ASN A 116 -3.81 -6.78 -2.69
N ASN A 117 -4.31 -5.56 -2.87
CA ASN A 117 -5.69 -5.18 -2.63
C ASN A 117 -6.51 -5.47 -3.90
N THR A 118 -7.07 -6.68 -3.93
CA THR A 118 -7.52 -7.51 -5.07
C THR A 118 -6.40 -8.06 -5.96
N GLN A 119 -6.55 -9.32 -6.39
CA GLN A 119 -5.46 -10.04 -7.06
C GLN A 119 -5.82 -10.80 -8.33
N SER A 120 -6.89 -11.60 -8.36
CA SER A 120 -7.01 -12.66 -9.38
C SER A 120 -8.37 -12.75 -10.09
N ASP A 121 -9.35 -11.93 -9.74
CA ASP A 121 -10.69 -11.97 -10.33
C ASP A 121 -11.22 -10.55 -10.58
N THR A 122 -11.76 -10.30 -11.76
CA THR A 122 -12.34 -9.00 -12.14
C THR A 122 -13.58 -8.61 -11.33
N SER A 123 -14.23 -9.58 -10.69
CA SER A 123 -15.36 -9.35 -9.78
C SER A 123 -14.94 -9.21 -8.31
N ALA A 124 -13.66 -9.43 -7.99
CA ALA A 124 -13.17 -9.29 -6.65
C ALA A 124 -13.18 -7.83 -6.19
N THR A 125 -13.46 -7.65 -4.90
CA THR A 125 -13.43 -6.33 -4.26
C THR A 125 -12.59 -6.40 -3.00
N ALA A 126 -11.80 -5.36 -2.76
CA ALA A 126 -10.98 -5.27 -1.57
C ALA A 126 -11.08 -3.89 -0.96
N VAL A 127 -11.18 -3.86 0.36
CA VAL A 127 -11.17 -2.63 1.15
C VAL A 127 -10.13 -2.77 2.25
N LEU A 128 -9.17 -1.85 2.31
CA LEU A 128 -8.28 -1.69 3.45
C LEU A 128 -8.62 -0.35 4.09
N ASN A 129 -9.05 -0.35 5.35
CA ASN A 129 -9.28 0.87 6.12
C ASN A 129 -8.20 0.99 7.20
N LEU A 130 -7.42 2.07 7.16
CA LEU A 130 -6.43 2.42 8.17
C LEU A 130 -6.91 3.66 8.94
N TYR A 131 -7.42 3.43 10.14
CA TYR A 131 -7.83 4.47 11.08
C TYR A 131 -6.68 4.88 12.02
N GLY A 132 -5.72 3.99 12.24
CA GLY A 132 -4.54 4.21 13.08
C GLY A 132 -3.54 3.06 13.00
N GLY A 133 -2.33 3.27 13.56
CA GLY A 133 -1.25 2.28 13.53
C GLY A 133 -0.28 2.45 12.36
N THR A 134 0.48 1.41 12.06
CA THR A 134 1.50 1.43 11.01
C THR A 134 1.49 0.17 10.15
N ILE A 135 1.45 0.34 8.83
CA ILE A 135 1.67 -0.74 7.88
C ILE A 135 3.03 -0.54 7.23
N ASN A 136 3.95 -1.49 7.41
CA ASN A 136 5.26 -1.50 6.78
C ASN A 136 5.29 -2.57 5.69
N VAL A 137 5.44 -2.11 4.44
CA VAL A 137 5.50 -2.97 3.26
C VAL A 137 6.89 -2.86 2.66
N THR A 138 7.68 -3.94 2.73
CA THR A 138 9.10 -3.85 2.29
C THR A 138 9.28 -3.75 0.78
N THR A 139 8.30 -4.15 -0.02
CA THR A 139 8.36 -4.00 -1.48
C THR A 139 7.21 -3.14 -1.99
N SER A 140 6.04 -3.73 -2.22
CA SER A 140 5.03 -3.11 -3.05
C SER A 140 3.60 -3.28 -2.54
N ILE A 141 2.80 -2.26 -2.83
CA ILE A 141 1.35 -2.26 -2.69
C ILE A 141 0.75 -2.25 -4.09
N GLY A 142 0.10 -3.35 -4.45
CA GLY A 142 -0.80 -3.42 -5.59
C GLY A 142 -2.21 -3.01 -5.18
N VAL A 143 -2.74 -1.96 -5.77
CA VAL A 143 -4.15 -1.57 -5.63
C VAL A 143 -4.88 -1.95 -6.90
N ALA A 144 -5.84 -2.86 -6.76
CA ALA A 144 -6.63 -3.37 -7.86
C ALA A 144 -5.84 -4.15 -8.92
N ARG A 145 -5.16 -5.27 -8.62
CA ARG A 145 -4.50 -6.02 -9.71
C ARG A 145 -5.51 -6.47 -10.77
N ASP A 146 -6.58 -7.10 -10.30
CA ASP A 146 -7.79 -7.48 -11.04
C ASP A 146 -9.00 -7.10 -10.16
N GLY A 147 -10.03 -6.47 -10.71
CA GLY A 147 -11.22 -6.08 -9.94
C GLY A 147 -11.16 -4.67 -9.37
N THR A 148 -11.80 -4.44 -8.22
CA THR A 148 -11.90 -3.10 -7.59
C THR A 148 -11.25 -3.08 -6.21
N GLY A 149 -10.18 -2.31 -6.08
CA GLY A 149 -9.44 -2.15 -4.82
C GLY A 149 -9.59 -0.74 -4.27
N THR A 150 -9.89 -0.63 -2.98
CA THR A 150 -9.94 0.64 -2.25
C THR A 150 -9.06 0.56 -1.02
N ILE A 151 -8.20 1.56 -0.83
CA ILE A 151 -7.47 1.79 0.42
C ILE A 151 -7.89 3.14 0.97
N ASN A 152 -8.43 3.16 2.18
CA ASN A 152 -8.80 4.37 2.90
C ASN A 152 -7.80 4.58 4.03
N VAL A 153 -7.14 5.73 4.04
CA VAL A 153 -6.19 6.15 5.08
C VAL A 153 -6.81 7.35 5.78
N GLU A 154 -7.43 7.12 6.93
CA GLU A 154 -8.03 8.16 7.78
C GLU A 154 -7.06 8.57 8.90
N GLY A 155 -6.17 7.66 9.28
CA GLY A 155 -5.09 7.90 10.24
C GLY A 155 -3.94 6.91 10.06
N GLY A 156 -2.94 6.98 10.93
CA GLY A 156 -1.78 6.10 10.87
C GLY A 156 -0.86 6.37 9.67
N THR A 157 0.05 5.43 9.41
CA THR A 157 1.06 5.53 8.36
C THR A 157 1.19 4.23 7.58
N ILE A 158 1.25 4.31 6.26
CA ILE A 158 1.67 3.22 5.37
C ILE A 158 3.04 3.58 4.80
N ASN A 159 4.04 2.73 5.03
CA ASN A 159 5.37 2.83 4.43
C ASN A 159 5.53 1.74 3.37
N CYS A 160 5.95 2.10 2.17
CA CYS A 160 6.22 1.15 1.09
C CYS A 160 7.28 1.67 0.12
N ASN A 161 7.86 0.80 -0.69
CA ASN A 161 8.82 1.22 -1.72
C ASN A 161 8.15 1.42 -3.09
N LEU A 162 6.98 0.82 -3.33
CA LEU A 162 6.33 0.83 -4.64
C LEU A 162 4.82 0.81 -4.49
N VAL A 163 4.13 1.67 -5.24
CA VAL A 163 2.67 1.62 -5.39
C VAL A 163 2.30 1.41 -6.85
N MET A 164 1.48 0.39 -7.12
CA MET A 164 1.02 0.04 -8.45
C MET A 164 -0.50 -0.08 -8.46
N PHE A 165 -1.15 0.68 -9.34
CA PHE A 165 -2.58 0.57 -9.58
C PHE A 165 -2.86 -0.26 -10.81
N ALA A 166 -3.94 -1.05 -10.79
CA ALA A 166 -4.52 -1.66 -11.98
C ALA A 166 -3.49 -2.44 -12.81
N LEU A 167 -2.76 -3.37 -12.16
CA LEU A 167 -1.68 -4.15 -12.79
C LEU A 167 -2.12 -4.93 -14.05
N ASN A 168 -3.41 -5.25 -14.17
CA ASN A 168 -4.04 -5.70 -15.41
C ASN A 168 -5.06 -4.66 -15.91
N SER A 169 -5.39 -4.70 -17.20
CA SER A 169 -6.14 -3.62 -17.88
C SER A 169 -7.58 -3.40 -17.42
N THR A 170 -8.13 -4.25 -16.56
CA THR A 170 -9.51 -4.17 -16.07
C THR A 170 -9.59 -3.75 -14.60
N GLY A 171 -8.47 -3.69 -13.88
CA GLY A 171 -8.46 -3.28 -12.48
C GLY A 171 -8.76 -1.78 -12.33
N VAL A 172 -9.45 -1.42 -11.25
CA VAL A 172 -9.69 -0.02 -10.87
C VAL A 172 -9.37 0.16 -9.40
N GLY A 173 -8.28 0.88 -9.12
CA GLY A 173 -7.79 1.11 -7.77
C GLY A 173 -8.01 2.54 -7.31
N THR A 174 -8.43 2.70 -6.07
CA THR A 174 -8.51 4.03 -5.43
C THR A 174 -7.76 4.00 -4.11
N ILE A 175 -6.90 5.00 -3.88
CA ILE A 175 -6.39 5.31 -2.54
C ILE A 175 -7.00 6.64 -2.12
N ASN A 176 -7.71 6.65 -0.99
CA ASN A 176 -8.25 7.85 -0.36
C ASN A 176 -7.37 8.21 0.83
N LEU A 177 -6.71 9.36 0.79
CA LEU A 177 -5.91 9.92 1.88
C LEU A 177 -6.75 10.97 2.60
N ASN A 178 -7.63 10.49 3.47
CA ASN A 178 -8.57 11.31 4.24
C ASN A 178 -7.99 11.87 5.55
N GLY A 179 -6.73 11.54 5.79
CA GLY A 179 -5.92 11.82 6.96
C GLY A 179 -4.66 10.97 6.82
N GLY A 180 -3.98 10.68 7.92
CA GLY A 180 -2.80 9.80 7.93
C GLY A 180 -1.75 10.14 6.87
N GLU A 181 -0.91 9.15 6.57
CA GLU A 181 0.23 9.34 5.67
C GLU A 181 0.52 8.08 4.85
N LEU A 182 0.74 8.25 3.54
CA LEU A 182 1.34 7.24 2.68
C LEU A 182 2.74 7.70 2.28
N VAL A 183 3.75 6.94 2.68
CA VAL A 183 5.15 7.16 2.35
C VAL A 183 5.59 6.14 1.31
N VAL A 184 6.02 6.64 0.15
CA VAL A 184 6.65 5.86 -0.92
C VAL A 184 8.14 6.15 -0.90
N ASP A 185 8.89 5.26 -0.29
CA ASP A 185 10.34 5.34 -0.14
C ASP A 185 11.08 4.92 -1.41
N TYR A 186 12.32 5.40 -1.51
CA TYR A 186 13.20 5.05 -2.61
C TYR A 186 13.77 3.65 -2.42
N ASP A 187 13.53 2.78 -3.41
CA ASP A 187 14.11 1.44 -3.44
C ASP A 187 15.56 1.48 -3.95
N THR A 188 16.52 1.55 -3.02
CA THR A 188 17.95 1.55 -3.36
C THR A 188 18.43 0.26 -4.03
N GLU A 189 17.69 -0.85 -3.88
CA GLU A 189 18.02 -2.12 -4.54
C GLU A 189 17.54 -2.13 -5.99
N ASN A 190 16.54 -1.32 -6.33
CA ASN A 190 15.94 -1.22 -7.66
C ASN A 190 15.83 0.26 -8.11
N PRO A 191 16.97 0.96 -8.29
CA PRO A 191 17.01 2.41 -8.51
C PRO A 191 16.33 2.86 -9.82
N ASP A 192 16.24 1.97 -10.81
CA ASP A 192 15.63 2.23 -12.12
C ASP A 192 14.13 1.89 -12.15
N GLN A 193 13.54 1.51 -11.02
CA GLN A 193 12.12 1.18 -10.95
C GLN A 193 11.28 2.45 -10.85
N ASN A 194 10.17 2.51 -11.58
CA ASN A 194 9.15 3.53 -11.32
C ASN A 194 8.32 3.11 -10.09
N ASN A 195 8.61 3.73 -8.95
CA ASN A 195 8.00 3.48 -7.63
C ASN A 195 6.52 3.93 -7.52
N LEU A 196 5.97 4.61 -8.53
CA LEU A 196 4.56 4.98 -8.54
C LEU A 196 3.94 4.85 -9.94
N GLN A 197 2.96 3.95 -10.06
CA GLN A 197 2.30 3.66 -11.34
C GLN A 197 0.79 3.76 -11.19
N ILE A 198 0.19 4.80 -11.77
CA ILE A 198 -1.27 5.01 -11.76
C ILE A 198 -1.80 4.81 -13.18
N ARG A 199 -2.54 3.72 -13.41
CA ARG A 199 -3.18 3.45 -14.71
C ARG A 199 -4.58 4.03 -14.80
N ASP A 200 -5.16 3.97 -15.99
CA ASP A 200 -6.44 4.60 -16.32
C ASP A 200 -7.58 4.08 -15.41
N GLY A 201 -8.48 5.00 -15.05
CA GLY A 201 -9.58 4.75 -14.11
C GLY A 201 -9.16 4.72 -12.64
N SER A 202 -7.88 4.51 -12.34
CA SER A 202 -7.36 4.53 -10.97
C SER A 202 -6.91 5.91 -10.54
N LYS A 203 -6.96 6.17 -9.22
CA LYS A 203 -6.68 7.51 -8.70
C LYS A 203 -6.26 7.52 -7.23
N PHE A 204 -5.57 8.59 -6.85
CA PHE A 204 -5.54 9.11 -5.49
C PHE A 204 -6.62 10.18 -5.33
N VAL A 205 -7.26 10.18 -4.16
CA VAL A 205 -8.10 11.27 -3.70
C VAL A 205 -7.55 11.71 -2.34
N ILE A 206 -7.23 13.00 -2.20
CA ILE A 206 -6.57 13.54 -1.00
C ILE A 206 -7.46 14.61 -0.38
N SER A 207 -7.82 14.47 0.89
CA SER A 207 -8.44 15.54 1.68
C SER A 207 -7.45 16.05 2.73
N ASP A 208 -7.47 15.50 3.94
CA ASP A 208 -6.59 15.92 5.04
C ASP A 208 -5.31 15.07 5.15
N GLY A 209 -5.14 14.07 4.29
CA GLY A 209 -3.99 13.18 4.29
C GLY A 209 -2.79 13.70 3.50
N VAL A 210 -1.69 12.94 3.59
CA VAL A 210 -0.43 13.28 2.93
C VAL A 210 0.12 12.11 2.12
N LEU A 211 0.44 12.36 0.85
CA LEU A 211 1.30 11.48 0.06
C LEU A 211 2.73 12.03 0.09
N ARG A 212 3.70 11.22 0.48
CA ARG A 212 5.11 11.55 0.39
C ARG A 212 5.82 10.58 -0.53
N TYR A 213 6.52 11.11 -1.51
CA TYR A 213 7.31 10.34 -2.45
C TYR A 213 8.76 10.76 -2.36
N ASN A 214 9.65 9.82 -2.07
CA ASN A 214 11.07 10.12 -1.89
C ASN A 214 11.70 10.59 -3.21
N THR A 215 12.40 11.74 -3.19
CA THR A 215 13.02 12.36 -4.37
C THR A 215 14.20 11.56 -4.94
N GLY A 216 14.65 10.51 -4.25
CA GLY A 216 15.62 9.55 -4.81
C GLY A 216 15.04 8.71 -5.94
N GLY A 217 13.71 8.57 -6.03
CA GLY A 217 13.03 7.85 -7.11
C GLY A 217 13.06 8.58 -8.46
N LEU A 218 12.43 7.98 -9.47
CA LEU A 218 12.47 8.49 -10.84
C LEU A 218 11.53 9.67 -11.13
N LEU A 219 10.55 9.92 -10.25
CA LEU A 219 9.54 10.95 -10.47
C LEU A 219 9.95 12.30 -9.87
N THR A 220 9.59 13.36 -10.58
CA THR A 220 9.83 14.76 -10.22
C THR A 220 8.52 15.46 -9.91
N VAL A 221 8.59 16.69 -9.38
CA VAL A 221 7.39 17.53 -9.16
C VAL A 221 6.54 17.66 -10.43
N ALA A 222 7.18 17.84 -11.59
CA ALA A 222 6.49 17.97 -12.87
C ALA A 222 5.70 16.69 -13.25
N ASP A 223 6.17 15.51 -12.86
CA ASP A 223 5.44 14.26 -13.08
C ASP A 223 4.18 14.19 -12.20
N PHE A 224 4.27 14.67 -10.97
CA PHE A 224 3.12 14.77 -10.06
C PHE A 224 2.10 15.82 -10.53
N GLU A 225 2.55 16.96 -11.04
CA GLU A 225 1.69 17.96 -11.69
C GLU A 225 0.97 17.34 -12.89
N ALA A 226 1.68 16.59 -13.73
CA ALA A 226 1.09 15.87 -14.87
C ALA A 226 0.08 14.80 -14.43
N PHE A 227 0.28 14.12 -13.30
CA PHE A 227 -0.71 13.21 -12.73
C PHE A 227 -1.96 13.94 -12.25
N ALA A 228 -1.81 15.11 -11.62
CA ALA A 228 -2.93 15.93 -11.19
C ALA A 228 -3.76 16.43 -12.39
N ASP A 229 -3.08 16.97 -13.42
CA ASP A 229 -3.71 17.42 -14.68
C ASP A 229 -4.46 16.28 -15.39
N ALA A 230 -3.92 15.06 -15.33
CA ALA A 230 -4.55 13.86 -15.88
C ALA A 230 -5.69 13.30 -15.02
N GLY A 231 -6.00 13.91 -13.88
CA GLY A 231 -7.03 13.47 -12.95
C GLY A 231 -6.70 12.19 -12.18
N LYS A 232 -5.40 11.83 -12.11
CA LYS A 232 -4.90 10.64 -11.39
C LYS A 232 -4.61 10.92 -9.92
N ILE A 233 -4.37 12.18 -9.59
CA ILE A 233 -4.30 12.68 -8.22
C ILE A 233 -5.28 13.84 -8.11
N LEU A 234 -6.24 13.73 -7.21
CA LEU A 234 -7.33 14.69 -7.06
C LEU A 234 -7.41 15.16 -5.62
N ALA A 235 -7.71 16.43 -5.43
CA ALA A 235 -8.18 16.91 -4.14
C ALA A 235 -9.63 16.46 -3.93
N ASP A 236 -9.98 16.08 -2.71
CA ASP A 236 -11.36 15.79 -2.35
C ASP A 236 -12.15 17.10 -2.25
N THR A 237 -13.06 17.27 -3.20
CA THR A 237 -13.94 18.43 -3.30
C THR A 237 -15.29 18.22 -2.63
N SER A 238 -15.53 17.05 -2.04
CA SER A 238 -16.76 16.78 -1.29
C SER A 238 -16.81 17.51 0.06
N VAL A 239 -15.64 17.80 0.64
CA VAL A 239 -15.49 18.56 1.89
C VAL A 239 -15.47 20.07 1.61
N ASP A 240 -14.66 20.51 0.66
CA ASP A 240 -14.60 21.89 0.17
C ASP A 240 -14.43 21.89 -1.37
N PRO A 241 -15.40 22.42 -2.14
CA PRO A 241 -15.30 22.46 -3.60
C PRO A 241 -14.13 23.30 -4.13
N LEU A 242 -13.48 24.09 -3.27
CA LEU A 242 -12.31 24.91 -3.57
C LEU A 242 -10.99 24.27 -3.11
N ASN A 243 -10.99 22.98 -2.76
CA ASN A 243 -9.74 22.29 -2.49
C ASN A 243 -8.94 22.07 -3.77
N GLU A 244 -7.66 22.41 -3.72
CA GLU A 244 -6.69 22.20 -4.79
C GLU A 244 -5.55 21.30 -4.30
N ILE A 245 -4.88 20.61 -5.23
CA ILE A 245 -3.68 19.83 -4.93
C ILE A 245 -2.48 20.78 -4.79
N SER A 246 -1.75 20.69 -3.66
CA SER A 246 -0.43 21.30 -3.46
C SER A 246 0.65 20.24 -3.67
N ILE A 247 1.67 20.56 -4.46
CA ILE A 247 2.81 19.68 -4.72
C ILE A 247 4.08 20.48 -4.44
N ASP A 248 4.80 20.08 -3.40
CA ASP A 248 6.00 20.80 -2.94
C ASP A 248 7.13 19.82 -2.64
N THR A 249 8.37 20.27 -2.75
CA THR A 249 9.51 19.50 -2.23
C THR A 249 9.79 19.93 -0.78
N VAL A 250 9.73 18.98 0.15
CA VAL A 250 10.03 19.17 1.58
C VAL A 250 11.11 18.18 2.01
N GLY A 251 12.35 18.66 2.15
CA GLY A 251 13.51 17.80 2.38
C GLY A 251 13.73 16.86 1.19
N ASP A 252 13.84 15.55 1.46
CA ASP A 252 14.06 14.52 0.45
C ASP A 252 12.75 13.91 -0.10
N TYR A 253 11.63 14.63 0.04
CA TYR A 253 10.32 14.16 -0.40
C TYR A 253 9.62 15.19 -1.26
N ILE A 254 8.97 14.71 -2.32
CA ILE A 254 7.83 15.39 -2.93
C ILE A 254 6.63 15.10 -2.03
N VAL A 255 5.97 16.15 -1.58
CA VAL A 255 4.83 16.09 -0.68
C VAL A 255 3.62 16.58 -1.45
N VAL A 256 2.57 15.75 -1.48
CA VAL A 256 1.30 16.06 -2.12
C VAL A 256 0.21 16.09 -1.07
N THR A 257 -0.47 17.22 -0.97
CA THR A 257 -1.60 17.45 -0.05
C THR A 257 -2.76 18.11 -0.79
N ALA A 258 -3.94 18.14 -0.19
CA ALA A 258 -4.97 19.08 -0.60
C ALA A 258 -4.93 20.31 0.32
N VAL A 259 -5.10 21.49 -0.28
CA VAL A 259 -5.14 22.77 0.44
C VAL A 259 -6.37 23.57 0.00
N PRO A 260 -7.02 24.30 0.92
CA PRO A 260 -8.06 25.25 0.54
C PRO A 260 -7.47 26.34 -0.36
N GLU A 261 -8.24 26.80 -1.36
CA GLU A 261 -7.85 27.88 -2.26
C GLU A 261 -7.19 29.07 -1.52
N PRO A 262 -6.09 29.65 -2.04
CA PRO A 262 -5.35 30.73 -1.38
C PRO A 262 -6.20 31.96 -1.00
N ALA A 263 -7.28 32.21 -1.74
CA ALA A 263 -8.21 33.30 -1.44
C ALA A 263 -8.92 33.12 -0.09
N THR A 264 -9.25 31.88 0.28
CA THR A 264 -9.87 31.53 1.56
C THR A 264 -8.92 31.82 2.71
N MET A 265 -7.64 31.49 2.55
CA MET A 265 -6.59 31.78 3.54
C MET A 265 -6.36 33.28 3.71
N LEU A 266 -6.35 34.04 2.60
CA LEU A 266 -6.22 35.49 2.64
C LEU A 266 -7.42 36.15 3.36
N LEU A 267 -8.65 35.69 3.10
CA LEU A 267 -9.86 36.24 3.71
C LEU A 267 -9.90 35.97 5.23
N LEU A 268 -9.48 34.78 5.67
CA LEU A 268 -9.36 34.44 7.10
C LEU A 268 -8.31 35.32 7.79
N GLY A 269 -7.16 35.54 7.15
CA GLY A 269 -6.12 36.43 7.67
C GLY A 269 -6.61 37.88 7.82
N LEU A 270 -7.33 38.40 6.82
CA LEU A 270 -7.90 39.75 6.86
C LEU A 270 -9.03 39.87 7.89
N GLY A 271 -9.89 38.86 8.02
CA GLY A 271 -10.95 38.81 9.04
C GLY A 271 -10.41 38.86 10.46
N GLY A 272 -9.34 38.11 10.75
CA GLY A 272 -8.66 38.13 12.05
C GLY A 272 -8.04 39.50 12.39
N LEU A 273 -7.43 40.17 11.40
CA LEU A 273 -6.87 41.51 11.55
C LEU A 273 -7.93 42.57 11.86
N VAL A 274 -9.10 42.51 11.21
CA VAL A 274 -10.20 43.45 11.46
C VAL A 274 -10.80 43.25 12.87
N LEU A 275 -10.91 42.00 13.34
CA LEU A 275 -11.38 41.69 14.69
C LEU A 275 -10.39 42.14 15.78
N ARG A 276 -9.08 42.06 15.53
CA ARG A 276 -8.05 42.51 16.47
C ARG A 276 -8.04 44.04 16.66
N LYS A 277 -8.45 44.81 15.65
CA LYS A 277 -8.49 46.28 15.72
C LYS A 277 -9.68 46.85 16.51
N ARG A 278 -10.63 46.00 16.92
CA ARG A 278 -11.84 46.39 17.69
C ARG A 278 -11.78 46.05 19.18
N ARG A 279 -10.64 45.59 19.69
CA ARG A 279 -10.34 45.50 21.13
C ARG A 279 -9.29 46.53 21.49
#